data_AF-A0A1F1UPM3-F1
#
_entry.id   AF-A0A1F1UPM3-F1
#
_cell.length_a   1.000
_cell.length_b   1.000
_cell.length_c   1.000
_cell.angle_alpha   90.00
_cell.angle_beta   90.00
_cell.angle_gamma   90.00
#
_symmetry.space_group_name_H-M   'P 1'
#
loop_
_entity.id
_entity.type
_entity.pdbx_description
1 polymer ?
#
loop_
_entity_poly.entity_id
_entity_poly.type
_entity_poly.pdbx_seq_one_letter_code
_entity_poly.pdbx_strand_id
1 'polypeptide(L)'
;MMRLSMALSAAVAALVLGGAALLGPVPAALAAAVVILVIAWGWPRQMGAPARLSLSVTLAVAGGAAVLLMLLWPPLEDGHSGAWTLFEPLAVVVAWSTMASFVVQLVRGTGRPLRLESTVATMGGAFMAVVTACWVAVSRWTDTPAVAGLVITLAVTVAAVSLVGLTPWMQGRPGVLALVVIPLGTVLAWPVSALAGVGARDRPAVTAAAL
;
A
#
# COMPACT_ATOMS: atom_id res chain seq x y z
N MET A 1 -7.96 21.23 8.75
CA MET A 1 -6.56 21.12 8.27
C MET A 1 -6.02 19.69 8.27
N MET A 2 -6.12 18.92 9.37
CA MET A 2 -5.51 17.57 9.47
C MET A 2 -6.01 16.53 8.43
N ARG A 3 -7.23 16.67 7.91
CA ARG A 3 -7.81 15.76 6.90
C ARG A 3 -7.30 16.03 5.48
N LEU A 4 -7.16 17.31 5.14
CA LEU A 4 -6.58 17.75 3.86
C LEU A 4 -5.14 17.23 3.73
N SER A 5 -4.34 17.33 4.80
CA SER A 5 -2.97 16.83 4.82
C SER A 5 -2.88 15.32 4.66
N MET A 6 -3.83 14.54 5.18
CA MET A 6 -3.82 13.07 5.06
C MET A 6 -4.13 12.61 3.63
N ALA A 7 -5.24 13.07 3.05
CA ALA A 7 -5.60 12.73 1.68
C ALA A 7 -4.52 13.16 0.67
N LEU A 8 -3.98 14.37 0.85
CA LEU A 8 -2.92 14.89 0.01
C LEU A 8 -1.62 14.10 0.19
N SER A 9 -1.27 13.70 1.43
CA SER A 9 -0.10 12.84 1.66
C SER A 9 -0.24 11.47 1.01
N ALA A 10 -1.43 10.87 1.02
CA ALA A 10 -1.69 9.59 0.37
C ALA A 10 -1.61 9.71 -1.16
N ALA A 11 -2.18 10.79 -1.72
CA ALA A 11 -2.09 11.08 -3.15
C ALA A 11 -0.63 11.31 -3.59
N VAL A 12 0.14 12.12 -2.85
CA VAL A 12 1.56 12.34 -3.13
C VAL A 12 2.35 11.04 -2.99
N ALA A 13 2.10 10.24 -1.95
CA ALA A 13 2.78 8.95 -1.78
C ALA A 13 2.52 8.01 -2.96
N ALA A 14 1.28 7.92 -3.45
CA ALA A 14 0.94 7.10 -4.60
C ALA A 14 1.67 7.56 -5.87
N LEU A 15 1.74 8.86 -6.13
CA LEU A 15 2.46 9.42 -7.29
C LEU A 15 3.98 9.24 -7.17
N VAL A 16 4.55 9.40 -5.97
CA VAL A 16 5.98 9.18 -5.72
C VAL A 16 6.33 7.70 -5.91
N LEU A 17 5.52 6.78 -5.38
CA LEU A 17 5.74 5.35 -5.55
C LEU A 17 5.61 4.92 -7.02
N GLY A 18 4.59 5.41 -7.72
CA GLY A 18 4.41 5.14 -9.15
C GLY A 18 5.55 5.69 -9.99
N GLY A 19 5.93 6.95 -9.79
CA GLY A 19 7.05 7.57 -10.50
C GLY A 19 8.37 6.85 -10.22
N ALA A 20 8.64 6.49 -8.96
CA ALA A 20 9.83 5.74 -8.60
C ALA A 20 9.84 4.32 -9.19
N ALA A 21 8.67 3.65 -9.26
CA ALA A 21 8.55 2.34 -9.87
C ALA A 21 8.90 2.35 -11.36
N LEU A 22 8.61 3.45 -12.08
CA LEU A 22 9.00 3.59 -13.49
C LEU A 22 10.50 3.79 -13.70
N LEU A 23 11.25 4.16 -12.65
CA LEU A 23 12.71 4.30 -12.69
C LEU A 23 13.45 3.00 -12.31
N GLY A 24 12.71 1.95 -11.97
CA GLY A 24 13.22 0.62 -11.64
C GLY A 24 13.24 0.28 -10.14
N PRO A 25 13.80 -0.90 -9.78
CA PRO A 25 13.66 -1.47 -8.43
C PRO A 25 14.32 -0.70 -7.30
N VAL A 26 15.51 -0.13 -7.55
CA VAL A 26 16.25 0.60 -6.51
C VAL A 26 15.55 1.92 -6.13
N PRO A 27 15.17 2.80 -7.09
CA PRO A 27 14.36 3.97 -6.78
C PRO A 27 13.03 3.63 -6.10
N ALA A 28 12.33 2.60 -6.59
CA ALA A 28 11.09 2.12 -5.99
C ALA A 28 11.26 1.70 -4.52
N ALA A 29 12.34 0.97 -4.21
CA ALA A 29 12.64 0.54 -2.85
C ALA A 29 12.94 1.70 -1.91
N LEU A 30 13.69 2.71 -2.38
CA LEU A 30 13.95 3.92 -1.61
C LEU A 30 12.67 4.70 -1.33
N ALA A 31 11.83 4.90 -2.34
CA ALA A 31 10.53 5.56 -2.19
C ALA A 31 9.61 4.79 -1.23
N ALA A 32 9.52 3.47 -1.39
CA ALA A 32 8.75 2.60 -0.51
C ALA A 32 9.24 2.68 0.94
N ALA A 33 10.55 2.63 1.18
CA ALA A 33 11.12 2.75 2.52
C ALA A 33 10.75 4.09 3.17
N VAL A 34 10.84 5.21 2.45
CA VAL A 34 10.44 6.53 2.96
C VAL A 34 8.95 6.57 3.30
N VAL A 35 8.09 6.09 2.40
CA VAL A 35 6.62 6.04 2.64
C VAL A 35 6.29 5.15 3.84
N ILE A 36 6.95 4.00 3.96
CA ILE A 36 6.78 3.08 5.10
C ILE A 36 7.19 3.77 6.40
N LEU A 37 8.28 4.53 6.44
CA LEU A 37 8.67 5.28 7.63
C LEU A 37 7.64 6.35 7.99
N VAL A 38 7.06 7.03 7.00
CA VAL A 38 5.96 7.99 7.22
C VAL A 38 4.72 7.28 7.77
N ILE A 39 4.33 6.12 7.22
CA ILE A 39 3.22 5.30 7.74
C ILE A 39 3.51 4.84 9.17
N ALA A 40 4.68 4.24 9.40
CA ALA A 40 5.10 3.73 10.70
C ALA A 40 5.08 4.83 11.77
N TRP A 41 5.52 6.05 11.43
CA TRP A 41 5.51 7.19 12.34
C TRP A 41 4.13 7.81 12.52
N GLY A 42 3.37 7.98 11.44
CA GLY A 42 2.09 8.67 11.43
C GLY A 42 0.94 7.82 11.97
N TRP A 43 0.89 6.54 11.61
CA TRP A 43 -0.25 5.67 11.85
C TRP A 43 -0.59 5.49 13.34
N PRO A 44 0.36 5.12 14.23
CA PRO A 44 0.05 4.97 15.65
C PRO A 44 -0.36 6.30 16.32
N ARG A 45 0.13 7.43 15.79
CA ARG A 45 -0.23 8.76 16.31
C ARG A 45 -1.65 9.16 15.94
N GLN A 46 -2.04 8.91 14.69
CA GLN A 46 -3.39 9.20 14.19
C GLN A 46 -4.44 8.36 14.93
N MET A 47 -4.11 7.10 15.23
CA MET A 47 -4.98 6.21 15.99
C MET A 47 -5.02 6.50 17.49
N GLY A 48 -4.29 7.51 17.97
CA GLY A 48 -4.23 7.83 19.40
C GLY A 48 -3.65 6.71 20.27
N ALA A 49 -2.88 5.78 19.67
CA ALA A 49 -2.44 4.58 20.36
C ALA A 49 -1.55 4.94 21.56
N PRO A 50 -1.69 4.27 22.72
CA PRO A 50 -0.88 4.61 23.89
C PRO A 50 0.59 4.16 23.74
N ALA A 51 0.85 3.10 22.96
CA ALA A 51 2.19 2.52 22.75
C ALA A 51 2.77 2.91 21.38
N ARG A 52 2.84 4.22 21.12
CA ARG A 52 3.18 4.77 19.79
C ARG A 52 4.50 4.23 19.25
N LEU A 53 5.54 4.23 20.09
CA LEU A 53 6.88 3.85 19.68
C LEU A 53 6.99 2.37 19.31
N SER A 54 6.48 1.47 20.15
CA SER A 54 6.56 0.02 19.87
C SER A 54 5.79 -0.35 18.60
N LEU A 55 4.62 0.28 18.38
CA LEU A 55 3.84 0.08 17.16
C LEU A 55 4.55 0.66 15.94
N SER A 56 5.13 1.87 16.04
CA SER A 56 5.93 2.45 14.95
C SER A 56 7.11 1.56 14.57
N VAL A 57 7.85 1.03 15.55
CA VAL A 57 8.96 0.10 15.28
C VAL A 57 8.44 -1.17 14.60
N THR A 58 7.32 -1.72 15.05
CA THR A 58 6.72 -2.93 14.44
C THR A 58 6.37 -2.70 12.98
N LEU A 59 5.73 -1.57 12.66
CA LEU A 59 5.38 -1.20 11.28
C LEU A 59 6.62 -0.97 10.41
N ALA A 60 7.63 -0.27 10.93
CA ALA A 60 8.87 0.01 10.21
C ALA A 60 9.65 -1.26 9.90
N VAL A 61 9.75 -2.19 10.86
CA VAL A 61 10.42 -3.48 10.67
C VAL A 61 9.66 -4.36 9.68
N ALA A 62 8.34 -4.46 9.79
CA ALA A 62 7.53 -5.26 8.87
C ALA A 62 7.61 -4.73 7.43
N GLY A 63 7.42 -3.43 7.22
CA GLY A 63 7.53 -2.83 5.89
C GLY A 63 8.95 -2.88 5.35
N GLY A 64 9.97 -2.63 6.17
CA GLY A 64 11.38 -2.73 5.78
C GLY A 64 11.76 -4.15 5.35
N ALA A 65 11.32 -5.17 6.10
CA ALA A 65 11.50 -6.56 5.71
C ALA A 65 10.80 -6.88 4.38
N ALA A 66 9.58 -6.38 4.16
CA ALA A 66 8.88 -6.54 2.89
C ALA A 66 9.65 -5.90 1.72
N VAL A 67 10.18 -4.67 1.88
CA VAL A 67 10.99 -4.01 0.85
C VAL A 67 12.26 -4.79 0.55
N LEU A 68 12.98 -5.24 1.58
CA LEU A 68 14.19 -6.04 1.40
C LEU A 68 13.90 -7.35 0.67
N LEU A 69 12.82 -8.03 1.03
CA LEU A 69 12.38 -9.24 0.30
C LEU A 69 12.06 -8.90 -1.15
N MET A 70 11.24 -7.87 -1.42
CA MET A 70 10.91 -7.48 -2.79
C MET A 70 12.11 -6.98 -3.61
N LEU A 71 13.20 -6.54 -2.96
CA LEU A 71 14.43 -6.12 -3.65
C LEU A 71 15.38 -7.30 -3.90
N LEU A 72 15.52 -8.21 -2.93
CA LEU A 72 16.50 -9.30 -2.96
C LEU A 72 15.94 -10.61 -3.52
N TRP A 73 14.61 -10.75 -3.62
CA TRP A 73 14.02 -11.99 -4.12
C TRP A 73 14.49 -12.27 -5.54
N PRO A 74 15.01 -13.48 -5.84
CA PRO A 74 15.56 -13.79 -7.14
C PRO A 74 14.48 -13.68 -8.23
N PRO A 75 14.78 -13.05 -9.39
CA PRO A 75 13.95 -13.16 -10.57
C PRO A 75 13.87 -14.63 -11.00
N LEU A 76 12.67 -15.16 -11.28
CA LEU A 76 12.54 -16.53 -11.76
C LEU A 76 13.13 -16.64 -13.17
N GLU A 77 14.03 -17.62 -13.39
CA GLU A 77 14.67 -17.88 -14.69
C GLU A 77 13.71 -18.61 -15.68
N ASP A 78 12.66 -19.26 -15.18
CA ASP A 78 11.74 -20.07 -15.99
C ASP A 78 10.38 -19.38 -16.18
N GLY A 79 10.18 -18.83 -17.37
CA GLY A 79 9.13 -17.88 -17.76
C GLY A 79 7.66 -18.32 -17.71
N HIS A 80 7.25 -19.27 -16.86
CA HIS A 80 5.85 -19.74 -16.80
C HIS A 80 5.22 -19.74 -15.39
N SER A 81 5.91 -19.33 -14.32
CA SER A 81 5.31 -19.31 -12.96
C SER A 81 5.83 -18.24 -11.99
N GLY A 82 6.38 -17.12 -12.50
CA GLY A 82 7.09 -16.11 -11.68
C GLY A 82 6.28 -15.11 -10.85
N ALA A 83 4.96 -14.97 -11.07
CA ALA A 83 4.17 -13.98 -10.31
C ALA A 83 3.77 -14.47 -8.91
N TRP A 84 3.46 -15.77 -8.76
CA TRP A 84 3.04 -16.37 -7.49
C TRP A 84 4.17 -16.42 -6.46
N THR A 85 5.42 -16.53 -6.91
CA THR A 85 6.59 -16.65 -6.03
C THR A 85 6.89 -15.37 -5.24
N LEU A 86 6.37 -14.22 -5.67
CA LEU A 86 6.46 -12.97 -4.89
C LEU A 86 5.32 -12.82 -3.88
N PHE A 87 4.20 -13.53 -4.09
CA PHE A 87 3.05 -13.49 -3.18
C PHE A 87 3.35 -14.21 -1.87
N GLU A 88 4.07 -15.34 -1.94
CA GLU A 88 4.45 -16.14 -0.77
C GLU A 88 5.26 -15.35 0.28
N PRO A 89 6.39 -14.69 -0.04
CA PRO A 89 7.14 -13.93 0.95
C PRO A 89 6.33 -12.76 1.53
N LEU A 90 5.51 -12.07 0.72
CA LEU A 90 4.63 -11.00 1.22
C LEU A 90 3.58 -11.55 2.19
N ALA A 91 2.94 -12.68 1.86
CA ALA A 91 1.96 -13.32 2.72
C ALA A 91 2.58 -13.70 4.07
N VAL A 92 3.82 -14.20 4.06
CA VAL A 92 4.59 -14.49 5.29
C VAL A 92 4.83 -13.21 6.10
N VAL A 93 5.26 -12.10 5.48
CA VAL A 93 5.46 -10.84 6.20
C VAL A 93 4.14 -10.30 6.76
N VAL A 94 3.04 -10.37 6.02
CA VAL A 94 1.71 -9.98 6.52
C VAL A 94 1.33 -10.81 7.74
N ALA A 95 1.45 -12.14 7.66
CA ALA A 95 1.18 -13.03 8.79
C ALA A 95 2.07 -12.72 10.00
N TRP A 96 3.36 -12.51 9.78
CA TRP A 96 4.32 -12.20 10.85
C TRP A 96 4.03 -10.85 11.49
N SER A 97 3.70 -9.84 10.70
CA SER A 97 3.33 -8.50 11.20
C SER A 97 2.02 -8.52 11.99
N THR A 98 1.08 -9.38 11.60
CA THR A 98 -0.17 -9.63 12.33
C THR A 98 0.13 -10.27 13.68
N MET A 99 0.98 -11.31 13.70
CA MET A 99 1.44 -11.95 14.94
C MET A 99 2.20 -10.96 15.84
N ALA A 100 3.12 -10.18 15.30
CA ALA A 100 3.87 -9.16 16.02
C ALA A 100 2.93 -8.12 16.66
N SER A 101 1.88 -7.71 15.94
CA SER A 101 0.84 -6.81 16.45
C SER A 101 0.14 -7.38 17.69
N PHE A 102 -0.14 -8.69 17.71
CA PHE A 102 -0.66 -9.37 18.91
C PHE A 102 0.37 -9.44 20.03
N VAL A 103 1.62 -9.82 19.74
CA VAL A 103 2.69 -9.95 20.74
C VAL A 103 2.94 -8.64 21.46
N VAL A 104 3.00 -7.51 20.75
CA VAL A 104 3.13 -6.18 21.37
C VAL A 104 2.02 -5.92 22.39
N GLN A 105 0.81 -6.40 22.11
CA GLN A 105 -0.34 -6.20 22.99
C GLN A 105 -0.36 -7.18 24.17
N LEU A 106 0.19 -8.39 24.00
CA LEU A 106 0.41 -9.35 25.10
C LEU A 106 1.44 -8.79 26.09
N VAL A 107 2.59 -8.30 25.60
CA VAL A 107 3.65 -7.70 26.42
C VAL A 107 3.17 -6.47 27.18
N ARG A 108 2.23 -5.70 26.62
CA ARG A 108 1.63 -4.53 27.28
C ARG A 108 0.79 -4.86 28.52
N GLY A 109 0.45 -6.13 28.77
CA GLY A 109 -0.34 -6.57 29.93
C GLY A 109 -1.87 -6.43 29.78
N THR A 110 -2.62 -7.06 30.68
CA THR A 110 -4.09 -7.05 30.75
C THR A 110 -4.62 -5.78 31.44
N GLY A 111 -5.87 -5.38 31.16
CA GLY A 111 -6.54 -4.25 31.83
C GLY A 111 -6.36 -2.86 31.20
N ARG A 112 -5.60 -2.73 30.10
CA ARG A 112 -5.47 -1.45 29.38
C ARG A 112 -6.66 -1.17 28.45
N PRO A 113 -7.18 0.07 28.39
CA PRO A 113 -8.27 0.42 27.48
C PRO A 113 -7.83 0.32 26.01
N LEU A 114 -8.80 0.04 25.12
CA LEU A 114 -8.65 0.03 23.65
C LEU A 114 -7.64 -1.00 23.09
N ARG A 115 -7.45 -2.15 23.75
CA ARG A 115 -6.50 -3.18 23.27
C ARG A 115 -6.88 -3.73 21.90
N LEU A 116 -8.11 -4.23 21.73
CA LEU A 116 -8.55 -4.82 20.47
C LEU A 116 -8.54 -3.79 19.32
N GLU A 117 -9.02 -2.58 19.58
CA GLU A 117 -9.01 -1.50 18.61
C GLU A 117 -7.59 -1.13 18.19
N SER A 118 -6.66 -1.01 19.14
CA SER A 118 -5.25 -0.75 18.85
C SER A 118 -4.60 -1.90 18.09
N THR A 119 -4.96 -3.16 18.37
CA THR A 119 -4.46 -4.32 17.63
C THR A 119 -4.94 -4.30 16.18
N VAL A 120 -6.26 -4.18 15.95
CA VAL A 120 -6.85 -4.13 14.61
C VAL A 120 -6.31 -2.95 13.82
N ALA A 121 -6.19 -1.79 14.47
CA ALA A 121 -5.57 -0.61 13.88
C ALA A 121 -4.12 -0.89 13.46
N THR A 122 -3.33 -1.57 14.30
CA THR A 122 -1.92 -1.88 13.99
C THR A 122 -1.82 -2.86 12.83
N MET A 123 -2.70 -3.86 12.76
CA MET A 123 -2.78 -4.79 11.62
C MET A 123 -3.06 -4.06 10.32
N GLY A 124 -4.01 -3.12 10.33
CA GLY A 124 -4.28 -2.27 9.16
C GLY A 124 -3.07 -1.47 8.72
N GLY A 125 -2.35 -0.86 9.67
CA GLY A 125 -1.12 -0.11 9.36
C GLY A 125 0.03 -0.99 8.86
N ALA A 126 0.17 -2.19 9.43
CA ALA A 126 1.15 -3.18 9.00
C ALA A 126 0.84 -3.69 7.58
N PHE A 127 -0.43 -3.99 7.29
CA PHE A 127 -0.87 -4.36 5.95
C PHE A 127 -0.55 -3.26 4.93
N MET A 128 -0.87 -1.99 5.24
CA MET A 128 -0.52 -0.86 4.37
C MET A 128 0.99 -0.72 4.14
N ALA A 129 1.80 -0.89 5.20
CA ALA A 129 3.25 -0.84 5.09
C ALA A 129 3.81 -1.97 4.20
N VAL A 130 3.26 -3.19 4.32
CA VAL A 130 3.68 -4.34 3.51
C VAL A 130 3.24 -4.20 2.05
N VAL A 131 1.99 -3.78 1.80
CA VAL A 131 1.48 -3.53 0.43
C VAL A 131 2.27 -2.43 -0.28
N THR A 132 2.81 -1.45 0.47
CA THR A 132 3.69 -0.42 -0.09
C THR A 132 4.95 -1.03 -0.74
N ALA A 133 5.44 -2.18 -0.27
CA ALA A 133 6.58 -2.86 -0.87
C ALA A 133 6.25 -3.50 -2.25
N CYS A 134 4.98 -3.74 -2.58
CA CYS A 134 4.57 -4.33 -3.86
C CYS A 134 4.95 -3.45 -5.08
N TRP A 135 5.10 -2.14 -4.89
CA TRP A 135 5.60 -1.24 -5.93
C TRP A 135 7.02 -1.59 -6.39
N VAL A 136 7.85 -2.13 -5.47
CA VAL A 136 9.20 -2.62 -5.78
C VAL A 136 9.14 -3.87 -6.67
N ALA A 137 8.21 -4.78 -6.40
CA ALA A 137 8.01 -5.96 -7.25
C ALA A 137 7.60 -5.57 -8.67
N VAL A 138 6.58 -4.72 -8.79
CA VAL A 138 6.04 -4.30 -10.10
C VAL A 138 7.07 -3.53 -10.93
N SER A 139 7.95 -2.75 -10.29
CA SER A 139 9.01 -1.98 -10.96
C SER A 139 10.03 -2.84 -11.72
N ARG A 140 10.07 -4.16 -11.48
CA ARG A 140 10.95 -5.09 -12.20
C ARG A 140 10.48 -5.38 -13.63
N TRP A 141 9.23 -5.06 -13.94
CA TRP A 141 8.60 -5.42 -15.21
C TRP A 141 8.12 -4.19 -16.00
N THR A 142 8.52 -2.98 -15.60
CA THR A 142 8.10 -1.72 -16.25
C THR A 142 8.62 -1.55 -17.67
N ASP A 143 9.61 -2.35 -18.10
CA ASP A 143 10.01 -2.43 -19.51
C ASP A 143 8.89 -3.00 -20.40
N THR A 144 7.94 -3.73 -19.82
CA THR A 144 6.73 -4.18 -20.51
C THR A 144 5.70 -3.04 -20.55
N PRO A 145 5.25 -2.58 -21.73
CA PRO A 145 4.36 -1.41 -21.85
C PRO A 145 3.04 -1.54 -21.07
N ALA A 146 2.47 -2.74 -21.02
CA ALA A 146 1.25 -3.00 -20.26
C ALA A 146 1.45 -2.83 -18.74
N VAL A 147 2.64 -3.19 -18.23
CA VAL A 147 2.98 -3.03 -16.81
C VAL A 147 3.28 -1.57 -16.49
N ALA A 148 4.01 -0.85 -17.35
CA ALA A 148 4.19 0.60 -17.18
C ALA A 148 2.83 1.33 -17.15
N GLY A 149 1.91 0.95 -18.03
CA GLY A 149 0.53 1.41 -18.01
C GLY A 149 -0.20 1.09 -16.71
N LEU A 150 -0.05 -0.13 -16.18
CA LEU A 150 -0.59 -0.52 -14.87
C LEU A 150 -0.04 0.34 -13.73
N VAL A 151 1.27 0.61 -13.69
CA VAL A 151 1.89 1.45 -12.65
C VAL A 151 1.29 2.85 -12.66
N ILE A 152 1.15 3.45 -13.85
CA ILE A 152 0.55 4.78 -14.02
C ILE A 152 -0.92 4.74 -13.59
N THR A 153 -1.67 3.73 -14.05
CA THR A 153 -3.08 3.56 -13.68
C THR A 153 -3.28 3.44 -12.18
N LEU A 154 -2.47 2.64 -11.51
CA LEU A 154 -2.56 2.41 -10.08
C LEU A 154 -2.19 3.69 -9.31
N ALA A 155 -1.12 4.38 -9.71
CA ALA A 155 -0.68 5.61 -9.05
C ALA A 155 -1.73 6.73 -9.15
N VAL A 156 -2.25 6.96 -10.35
CA VAL A 156 -3.25 8.03 -10.61
C VAL A 156 -4.59 7.68 -9.98
N THR A 157 -5.05 6.42 -10.08
CA THR A 157 -6.31 5.99 -9.47
C THR A 157 -6.26 6.11 -7.95
N VAL A 158 -5.20 5.61 -7.31
CA VAL A 158 -5.03 5.75 -5.85
C VAL A 158 -4.95 7.21 -5.43
N ALA A 159 -4.27 8.07 -6.20
CA ALA A 159 -4.20 9.50 -5.92
C ALA A 159 -5.59 10.17 -6.03
N ALA A 160 -6.32 9.91 -7.12
CA ALA A 160 -7.65 10.48 -7.33
C ALA A 160 -8.65 10.01 -6.26
N VAL A 161 -8.66 8.72 -5.95
CA VAL A 161 -9.51 8.14 -4.90
C VAL A 161 -9.17 8.72 -3.53
N SER A 162 -7.88 8.91 -3.22
CA SER A 162 -7.45 9.54 -1.96
C SER A 162 -8.00 10.96 -1.81
N LEU A 163 -8.05 11.73 -2.90
CA LEU A 163 -8.60 13.09 -2.91
C LEU A 163 -10.13 13.09 -2.79
N VAL A 164 -10.83 12.10 -3.34
CA VAL A 164 -12.29 11.95 -3.20
C VAL A 164 -12.69 11.74 -1.73
N GLY A 165 -11.82 11.15 -0.92
CA GLY A 165 -12.00 11.06 0.54
C GLY A 165 -12.17 12.42 1.24
N LEU A 166 -11.86 13.54 0.59
CA LEU A 166 -12.07 14.90 1.11
C LEU A 166 -13.52 15.37 1.00
N THR A 167 -14.36 14.71 0.21
CA THR A 167 -15.70 15.20 -0.08
C THR A 167 -16.57 15.24 1.18
N PRO A 168 -17.17 16.39 1.57
CA PRO A 168 -17.78 16.58 2.88
C PRO A 168 -18.84 15.55 3.28
N TRP A 169 -19.70 15.14 2.34
CA TRP A 169 -20.78 14.17 2.55
C TRP A 169 -20.31 12.73 2.81
N MET A 170 -19.04 12.41 2.51
CA MET A 170 -18.43 11.09 2.76
C MET A 170 -17.77 11.01 4.15
N GLN A 171 -17.56 12.17 4.79
CA GLN A 171 -16.81 12.24 6.03
C GLN A 171 -17.61 11.67 7.21
N GLY A 172 -16.97 10.82 8.02
CA GLY A 172 -17.61 10.17 9.18
C GLY A 172 -18.53 9.00 8.83
N ARG A 173 -18.61 8.61 7.56
CA ARG A 173 -19.45 7.50 7.07
C ARG A 173 -18.58 6.43 6.39
N PRO A 174 -17.89 5.56 7.17
CA PRO A 174 -16.94 4.59 6.62
C PRO A 174 -17.59 3.62 5.62
N GLY A 175 -18.86 3.23 5.83
CA GLY A 175 -19.59 2.39 4.89
C GLY A 175 -19.84 3.08 3.54
N VAL A 176 -20.15 4.39 3.53
CA VAL A 176 -20.33 5.17 2.29
C VAL A 176 -18.98 5.36 1.59
N LEU A 177 -17.91 5.61 2.34
CA LEU A 177 -16.55 5.65 1.81
C LEU A 177 -16.20 4.35 1.09
N ALA A 178 -16.36 3.19 1.72
CA ALA A 178 -16.09 1.91 1.08
C ALA A 178 -16.98 1.67 -0.15
N LEU A 179 -18.28 1.97 -0.05
CA LEU A 179 -19.24 1.81 -1.13
C LEU A 179 -18.91 2.68 -2.35
N VAL A 180 -18.33 3.87 -2.16
CA VAL A 180 -17.99 4.79 -3.25
C VAL A 180 -16.58 4.56 -3.76
N VAL A 181 -15.60 4.36 -2.89
CA VAL A 181 -14.18 4.24 -3.24
C VAL A 181 -13.91 3.02 -4.10
N ILE A 182 -14.47 1.86 -3.74
CA ILE A 182 -14.26 0.60 -4.47
C ILE A 182 -14.73 0.72 -5.94
N PRO A 183 -15.99 1.07 -6.24
CA PRO A 183 -16.43 1.23 -7.63
C PRO A 183 -15.81 2.45 -8.31
N LEU A 184 -15.47 3.51 -7.57
CA LEU A 184 -14.79 4.65 -8.18
C LEU A 184 -13.39 4.27 -8.70
N GLY A 185 -12.68 3.41 -7.99
CA GLY A 185 -11.42 2.84 -8.46
C GLY A 185 -11.60 2.15 -9.82
N THR A 186 -12.66 1.35 -9.99
CA THR A 186 -12.94 0.64 -11.26
C THR A 186 -13.23 1.62 -12.39
N VAL A 187 -14.06 2.63 -12.12
CA VAL A 187 -14.49 3.63 -13.09
C VAL A 187 -13.34 4.53 -13.52
N LEU A 188 -12.41 4.86 -12.59
CA LEU A 188 -11.25 5.70 -12.90
C LEU A 188 -10.11 4.91 -13.57
N ALA A 189 -9.89 3.65 -13.20
CA ALA A 189 -8.82 2.85 -13.76
C ALA A 189 -8.94 2.71 -15.28
N TRP A 190 -10.17 2.63 -15.82
CA TRP A 190 -10.42 2.48 -17.25
C TRP A 190 -9.95 3.67 -18.11
N PRO A 191 -10.44 4.91 -17.91
CA PRO A 191 -9.96 6.07 -18.68
C PRO A 191 -8.48 6.34 -18.42
N VAL A 192 -7.98 6.13 -17.20
CA VAL A 192 -6.55 6.33 -16.90
C VAL A 192 -5.70 5.33 -17.69
N SER A 193 -6.08 4.06 -17.76
CA SER A 193 -5.37 3.06 -18.57
C SER A 193 -5.36 3.43 -20.05
N ALA A 194 -6.47 3.96 -20.57
CA ALA A 194 -6.52 4.44 -21.95
C ALA A 194 -5.58 5.64 -22.18
N LEU A 195 -5.53 6.59 -21.25
CA LEU A 195 -4.63 7.75 -21.31
C LEU A 195 -3.15 7.37 -21.12
N ALA A 196 -2.88 6.30 -20.36
CA ALA A 196 -1.55 5.73 -20.19
C ALA A 196 -1.06 4.93 -21.42
N GLY A 197 -1.84 4.90 -22.51
CA GLY A 197 -1.46 4.22 -23.74
C GLY A 197 -1.67 2.70 -23.73
N VAL A 198 -2.40 2.17 -22.74
CA VAL A 198 -2.70 0.72 -22.68
C VAL A 198 -3.61 0.33 -23.85
N GLY A 199 -3.18 -0.67 -24.62
CA GLY A 199 -3.93 -1.20 -25.76
C GLY A 199 -5.29 -1.76 -25.35
N ALA A 200 -6.29 -1.67 -26.23
CA ALA A 200 -7.67 -2.08 -25.91
C ALA A 200 -7.80 -3.56 -25.46
N ARG A 201 -6.87 -4.43 -25.89
CA ARG A 201 -6.81 -5.85 -25.48
C ARG A 201 -6.35 -6.02 -24.03
N ASP A 202 -5.43 -5.19 -23.55
CA ASP A 202 -4.79 -5.32 -22.23
C ASP A 202 -5.50 -4.49 -21.15
N ARG A 203 -6.29 -3.48 -21.57
CA ARG A 203 -7.11 -2.65 -20.67
C ARG A 203 -7.91 -3.43 -19.64
N PRO A 204 -8.72 -4.46 -19.99
CA PRO A 204 -9.50 -5.18 -18.98
C PRO A 204 -8.60 -5.79 -17.89
N ALA A 205 -7.46 -6.39 -18.26
CA ALA A 205 -6.52 -6.97 -17.31
C ALA A 205 -5.85 -5.90 -16.42
N VAL A 206 -5.41 -4.78 -17.01
CA VAL A 206 -4.83 -3.66 -16.26
C VAL A 206 -5.84 -3.03 -15.30
N THR A 207 -7.09 -2.83 -15.74
CA THR A 207 -8.14 -2.28 -14.89
C THR A 207 -8.54 -3.21 -13.77
N ALA A 208 -8.56 -4.52 -14.01
CA ALA A 208 -8.84 -5.51 -12.98
C ALA A 208 -7.69 -5.59 -11.95
N ALA A 209 -6.44 -5.46 -12.38
CA ALA A 209 -5.27 -5.48 -11.51
C ALA A 209 -5.07 -4.17 -10.70
N ALA A 210 -5.73 -3.08 -11.08
CA ALA A 210 -5.70 -1.81 -10.37
C ALA A 210 -6.70 -1.72 -9.20
N LEU A 211 -7.45 -2.79 -8.93
CA LEU A 211 -8.49 -2.90 -7.89
C LEU A 211 -8.03 -3.74 -6.71
#